data_AF-A0A4U9UWN5-F1
#
_entry.id   AF-A0A4U9UWN5-F1
#
_cell.length_a   1.000
_cell.length_b   1.000
_cell.length_c   1.000
_cell.angle_alpha   90.00
_cell.angle_beta   90.00
_cell.angle_gamma   90.00
#
_symmetry.space_group_name_H-M   'P 1'
#
loop_
_entity.id
_entity.type
_entity.pdbx_description
1 polymer ?
#
loop_
_entity_poly.entity_id
_entity_poly.type
_entity_poly.pdbx_seq_one_letter_code
_entity_poly.pdbx_strand_id
1 'polypeptide(L)'
;MSPKLRWSRAQHLWYCAQPNLSEVSLQAFIAAAREKLQDAQRVSLLADFLAERFGAEPLLEQWMNEVNIPHSTLLLGKSVLDETHACFTGTYAAAASDPQVKQQIEGADVVINVGVRFTDTHHRRF
;
A
#
# COMPACT_ATOMS: atom_id res chain seq x y z
N MET A 1 -46.79 -13.12 -12.77
CA MET A 1 -46.00 -11.87 -12.78
C MET A 1 -45.54 -11.61 -11.36
N SER A 2 -44.29 -12.00 -11.05
CA SER A 2 -43.69 -11.85 -9.72
C SER A 2 -42.90 -10.54 -9.67
N PRO A 3 -42.95 -9.75 -8.58
CA PRO A 3 -42.19 -8.52 -8.50
C PRO A 3 -40.70 -8.82 -8.29
N LYS A 4 -39.85 -8.21 -9.12
CA LYS A 4 -38.39 -8.28 -9.02
C LYS A 4 -37.94 -7.63 -7.71
N LEU A 5 -37.20 -8.38 -6.88
CA LEU A 5 -36.48 -7.82 -5.73
C LEU A 5 -35.45 -6.80 -6.23
N ARG A 6 -35.67 -5.54 -5.87
CA ARG A 6 -34.72 -4.44 -6.01
C ARG A 6 -33.76 -4.52 -4.84
N TRP A 7 -32.56 -5.05 -5.09
CA TRP A 7 -31.47 -5.05 -4.12
C TRP A 7 -31.02 -3.60 -3.90
N SER A 8 -31.54 -2.97 -2.84
CA SER A 8 -30.97 -1.73 -2.30
C SER A 8 -29.57 -2.06 -1.80
N ARG A 9 -28.56 -1.36 -2.30
CA ARG A 9 -27.18 -1.41 -1.80
C ARG A 9 -27.23 -1.14 -0.30
N ALA A 10 -27.17 -2.20 0.50
CA ALA A 10 -26.85 -2.11 1.91
C ALA A 10 -25.44 -1.53 1.98
N GLN A 11 -25.38 -0.22 2.21
CA GLN A 11 -24.23 0.50 2.72
C GLN A 11 -23.93 -0.13 4.09
N HIS A 12 -23.26 -1.29 4.10
CA HIS A 12 -22.70 -1.82 5.32
C HIS A 12 -21.60 -0.86 5.73
N LEU A 13 -21.97 -0.04 6.70
CA LEU A 13 -21.14 0.89 7.46
C LEU A 13 -19.95 0.12 8.04
N TRP A 14 -18.88 -0.01 7.26
CA TRP A 14 -17.53 -0.21 7.77
C TRP A 14 -16.99 1.16 8.18
N TYR A 15 -17.62 1.78 9.18
CA TYR A 15 -17.03 2.91 9.87
C TYR A 15 -15.96 2.30 10.78
N CYS A 16 -14.76 2.04 10.23
CA CYS A 16 -13.59 1.90 11.08
C CYS A 16 -13.57 3.14 11.97
N ALA A 17 -13.53 2.95 13.29
CA ALA A 17 -13.46 4.04 14.25
C ALA A 17 -12.44 5.07 13.74
N GLN A 18 -12.86 6.33 13.59
CA GLN A 18 -11.95 7.38 13.15
C GLN A 18 -10.74 7.35 14.09
N PRO A 19 -9.51 7.14 13.57
CA PRO A 19 -8.35 7.14 14.42
C PRO A 19 -8.30 8.49 15.14
N ASN A 20 -8.11 8.48 16.45
CA ASN A 20 -7.86 9.72 17.19
C ASN A 20 -6.56 10.31 16.63
N LEU A 21 -6.69 11.32 15.77
CA LEU A 21 -5.56 11.99 15.14
C LEU A 21 -4.98 12.99 16.14
N SER A 22 -3.84 12.65 16.72
CA SER A 22 -3.04 13.59 17.49
C SER A 22 -2.20 14.42 16.53
N GLU A 23 -2.45 15.73 16.46
CA GLU A 23 -1.66 16.64 15.63
C GLU A 23 -0.16 16.56 15.98
N VAL A 24 0.16 16.44 17.26
CA VAL A 24 1.56 16.29 17.74
C VAL A 24 2.19 15.01 17.18
N SER A 25 1.45 13.89 17.19
CA SER A 25 1.94 12.62 16.65
C SER A 25 2.10 12.67 15.13
N LEU A 26 1.20 13.37 14.44
CA LEU A 26 1.28 13.57 13.00
C LEU A 26 2.52 14.40 12.61
N GLN A 27 2.75 15.52 13.30
CA GLN A 27 3.93 16.35 13.05
C GLN A 27 5.24 15.62 13.36
N ALA A 28 5.27 14.83 14.45
CA ALA A 28 6.43 14.00 14.78
C ALA A 28 6.68 12.91 13.71
N PHE A 29 5.63 12.28 13.20
CA PHE A 29 5.74 11.32 12.10
C PHE A 29 6.27 11.97 10.82
N ILE A 30 5.75 13.14 10.44
CA ILE A 30 6.21 13.89 9.26
C ILE A 30 7.68 14.26 9.38
N ALA A 31 8.12 14.75 10.54
CA ALA A 31 9.52 15.09 10.78
C ALA A 31 10.44 13.87 10.64
N ALA A 32 10.09 12.76 11.30
CA ALA A 32 10.86 11.51 11.24
C ALA A 32 10.87 10.89 9.83
N ALA A 33 9.75 10.93 9.11
CA ALA A 33 9.66 10.47 7.73
C ALA A 33 10.53 11.32 6.81
N ARG A 34 10.51 12.66 6.98
CA ARG A 34 11.37 13.58 6.22
C ARG A 34 12.85 13.30 6.46
N GLU A 35 13.25 13.10 7.72
CA GLU A 35 14.64 12.78 8.07
C GLU A 35 15.11 11.48 7.40
N LYS A 36 14.25 10.45 7.34
CA LYS A 36 14.57 9.20 6.65
C LYS A 36 14.64 9.34 5.13
N LEU A 37 13.78 10.17 4.55
CA LEU A 37 13.66 10.31 3.10
C LEU A 37 14.66 11.31 2.51
N GLN A 38 15.19 12.26 3.29
CA GLN A 38 16.05 13.33 2.76
C GLN A 38 17.34 12.81 2.10
N ASP A 39 17.93 11.76 2.66
CA ASP A 39 19.19 11.19 2.18
C ASP A 39 18.97 9.98 1.24
N ALA A 40 17.73 9.48 1.16
CA ALA A 40 17.38 8.31 0.37
C ALA A 40 17.43 8.63 -1.12
N GLN A 41 18.21 7.86 -1.88
CA GLN A 41 18.30 7.99 -3.34
C GLN A 41 17.33 7.05 -4.04
N ARG A 42 17.03 5.92 -3.41
CA ARG A 42 16.10 4.91 -3.90
C ARG A 42 15.00 4.70 -2.88
N VAL A 43 13.83 5.25 -3.18
CA VAL A 43 12.61 5.05 -2.40
C VAL A 43 11.70 4.14 -3.19
N SER A 44 11.07 3.19 -2.52
CA SER A 44 10.01 2.36 -3.12
C SER A 44 8.82 2.27 -2.19
N LEU A 45 7.65 2.00 -2.76
CA LEU A 45 6.42 1.79 -2.00
C LEU A 45 5.96 0.35 -2.12
N LEU A 46 5.58 -0.24 -1.01
CA LEU A 46 4.96 -1.56 -0.94
C LEU A 46 3.58 -1.44 -0.30
N ALA A 47 2.55 -1.80 -1.04
CA ALA A 47 1.16 -1.77 -0.55
C ALA A 47 0.58 -3.17 -0.35
N ASP A 48 -0.39 -3.31 0.54
CA ASP A 48 -1.09 -4.57 0.78
C ASP A 48 -2.54 -4.35 1.27
N PHE A 49 -3.28 -5.44 1.45
CA PHE A 49 -4.74 -5.47 1.67
C PHE A 49 -5.29 -4.58 2.81
N LEU A 50 -4.49 -4.18 3.81
CA LEU A 50 -5.01 -3.26 4.83
C LEU A 50 -5.21 -1.85 4.29
N ALA A 51 -4.53 -1.46 3.21
CA ALA A 51 -4.73 -0.16 2.57
C ALA A 51 -6.16 -0.03 2.02
N GLU A 52 -6.66 -1.05 1.32
CA GLU A 52 -8.07 -1.18 0.92
C GLU A 52 -8.98 -1.17 2.15
N ARG A 53 -8.65 -1.95 3.18
CA ARG A 53 -9.47 -2.05 4.40
C ARG A 53 -9.63 -0.71 5.14
N PHE A 54 -8.65 0.18 5.05
CA PHE A 54 -8.71 1.53 5.63
C PHE A 54 -9.18 2.59 4.63
N GLY A 55 -9.57 2.21 3.40
CA GLY A 55 -10.05 3.13 2.37
C GLY A 55 -8.97 4.07 1.83
N ALA A 56 -7.70 3.65 1.86
CA ALA A 56 -6.57 4.46 1.44
C ALA A 56 -6.31 4.42 -0.08
N GLU A 57 -7.01 3.59 -0.85
CA GLU A 57 -6.80 3.40 -2.30
C GLU A 57 -6.86 4.72 -3.09
N PRO A 58 -7.87 5.60 -2.92
CA PRO A 58 -7.94 6.84 -3.70
C PRO A 58 -6.79 7.80 -3.37
N LEU A 59 -6.33 7.79 -2.12
CA LEU A 59 -5.21 8.63 -1.68
C LEU A 59 -3.88 8.09 -2.21
N LEU A 60 -3.70 6.76 -2.22
CA LEU A 60 -2.55 6.11 -2.83
C LEU A 60 -2.49 6.37 -4.33
N GLU A 61 -3.61 6.22 -5.04
CA GLU A 61 -3.71 6.51 -6.46
C GLU A 61 -3.33 7.97 -6.76
N GLN A 62 -3.91 8.93 -6.02
CA GLN A 62 -3.54 10.34 -6.16
C GLN A 62 -2.03 10.54 -5.92
N TRP A 63 -1.50 9.95 -4.85
CA TRP A 63 -0.10 10.13 -4.50
C TRP A 63 0.86 9.51 -5.52
N MET A 64 0.55 8.33 -6.07
CA MET A 64 1.36 7.68 -7.10
C MET A 64 1.35 8.43 -8.43
N ASN A 65 0.27 9.16 -8.73
CA ASN A 65 0.21 10.06 -9.89
C ASN A 65 0.99 11.36 -9.68
N GLU A 66 1.14 11.82 -8.43
CA GLU A 66 1.89 13.04 -8.10
C GLU A 66 3.39 12.79 -7.96
N VAL A 67 3.78 11.60 -7.46
CA VAL A 67 5.17 11.28 -7.15
C VAL A 67 5.59 10.00 -7.86
N ASN A 68 6.57 10.12 -8.75
CA ASN A 68 7.15 9.01 -9.52
C ASN A 68 8.03 8.11 -8.64
N ILE A 69 7.41 7.32 -7.77
CA ILE A 69 8.07 6.32 -6.93
C ILE A 69 7.73 4.93 -7.47
N PRO A 70 8.73 4.04 -7.69
CA PRO A 70 8.48 2.64 -7.99
C PRO A 70 7.64 1.99 -6.89
N HIS A 71 6.55 1.33 -7.27
CA HIS A 71 5.64 0.72 -6.31
C HIS A 71 5.25 -0.70 -6.67
N SER A 72 5.03 -1.52 -5.66
CA SER A 72 4.62 -2.92 -5.76
C SER A 72 3.49 -3.22 -4.79
N THR A 73 2.81 -4.34 -5.02
CA THR A 73 1.88 -4.94 -4.06
C THR A 73 2.47 -6.19 -3.42
N LEU A 74 2.06 -6.53 -2.20
CA LEU A 74 2.15 -7.90 -1.71
C LEU A 74 1.03 -8.77 -2.32
N LEU A 75 1.14 -10.09 -2.15
CA LEU A 75 0.24 -11.08 -2.75
C LEU A 75 -1.25 -10.85 -2.47
N LEU A 76 -1.61 -10.23 -1.33
CA LEU A 76 -3.00 -9.98 -0.93
C LEU A 76 -3.51 -8.58 -1.35
N GLY A 77 -2.64 -7.73 -1.90
CA GLY A 77 -2.94 -6.32 -2.19
C GLY A 77 -3.24 -5.98 -3.65
N LYS A 78 -3.62 -6.94 -4.49
CA LYS A 78 -3.81 -6.72 -5.95
C LYS A 78 -4.85 -5.66 -6.33
N SER A 79 -5.80 -5.37 -5.46
CA SER A 79 -6.82 -4.32 -5.64
C SER A 79 -6.31 -2.92 -5.30
N VAL A 80 -5.19 -2.79 -4.59
CA VAL A 80 -4.82 -1.56 -3.89
C VAL A 80 -4.17 -0.51 -4.80
N LEU A 81 -3.42 -0.95 -5.81
CA LEU A 81 -2.70 -0.08 -6.74
C LEU A 81 -3.12 -0.38 -8.17
N ASP A 82 -3.12 0.65 -9.02
CA ASP A 82 -3.34 0.46 -10.47
C ASP A 82 -2.14 -0.23 -11.11
N GLU A 83 -2.32 -1.50 -11.50
CA GLU A 83 -1.26 -2.30 -12.13
C GLU A 83 -0.86 -1.79 -13.53
N THR A 84 -1.64 -0.88 -14.13
CA THR A 84 -1.33 -0.26 -15.43
C THR A 84 -0.43 0.97 -15.32
N HIS A 85 -0.19 1.46 -14.10
CA HIS A 85 0.62 2.63 -13.86
C HIS A 85 2.09 2.39 -14.27
N ALA A 86 2.72 3.41 -14.89
CA ALA A 86 4.08 3.26 -15.43
C ALA A 86 5.16 2.95 -14.38
N CYS A 87 4.93 3.38 -13.13
CA CYS A 87 5.80 3.08 -11.98
C CYS A 87 5.40 1.82 -11.21
N PHE A 88 4.35 1.10 -11.64
CA PHE A 88 4.01 -0.19 -11.04
C PHE A 88 5.03 -1.23 -11.49
N THR A 89 5.68 -1.85 -10.51
CA THR A 89 6.79 -2.76 -10.75
C THR A 89 6.38 -4.23 -10.68
N GLY A 90 5.25 -4.54 -10.04
CA GLY A 90 4.70 -5.91 -9.94
C GLY A 90 4.33 -6.31 -8.51
N THR A 91 4.17 -7.62 -8.30
CA THR A 91 3.88 -8.20 -6.98
C THR A 91 5.15 -8.72 -6.32
N TYR A 92 5.46 -8.22 -5.13
CA TYR A 92 6.54 -8.69 -4.29
C TYR A 92 6.11 -9.92 -3.49
N ALA A 93 6.90 -10.99 -3.59
CA ALA A 93 6.72 -12.28 -2.92
C ALA A 93 8.05 -12.81 -2.34
N ALA A 94 8.89 -11.91 -1.83
CA ALA A 94 10.22 -12.20 -1.30
C ALA A 94 11.06 -13.05 -2.29
N ALA A 95 11.52 -14.23 -1.87
CA ALA A 95 12.32 -15.13 -2.70
C ALA A 95 11.64 -15.63 -3.99
N ALA A 96 10.31 -15.57 -4.06
CA ALA A 96 9.53 -15.95 -5.23
C ALA A 96 9.20 -14.76 -6.16
N SER A 97 9.68 -13.56 -5.85
CA SER A 97 9.46 -12.37 -6.69
C SER A 97 10.22 -12.48 -8.00
N ASP A 98 9.71 -11.79 -9.03
CA ASP A 98 10.51 -11.46 -10.19
C ASP A 98 11.80 -10.73 -9.76
N PRO A 99 12.97 -11.04 -10.33
CA PRO A 99 14.23 -10.38 -9.99
C PRO A 99 14.17 -8.85 -10.03
N GLN A 100 13.43 -8.27 -10.98
CA GLN A 100 13.28 -6.82 -11.10
C GLN A 100 12.47 -6.25 -9.93
N VAL A 101 11.34 -6.86 -9.58
CA VAL A 101 10.53 -6.46 -8.41
C VAL A 101 11.36 -6.56 -7.13
N LYS A 102 12.07 -7.68 -6.98
CA LYS A 102 12.93 -7.94 -5.84
C LYS A 102 14.01 -6.86 -5.70
N GLN A 103 14.67 -6.51 -6.80
CA GLN A 103 15.71 -5.48 -6.80
C GLN A 103 15.14 -4.09 -6.46
N GLN A 104 13.95 -3.74 -6.95
CA GLN A 104 13.30 -2.47 -6.63
C GLN A 104 13.01 -2.38 -5.12
N ILE A 105 12.40 -3.40 -4.54
CA ILE A 105 12.00 -3.40 -3.12
C ILE A 105 13.19 -3.62 -2.17
N GLU A 106 13.97 -4.68 -2.33
CA GLU A 106 15.08 -5.01 -1.42
C GLU A 106 16.31 -4.13 -1.66
N GLY A 107 16.42 -3.53 -2.84
CA GLY A 107 17.49 -2.60 -3.18
C GLY A 107 17.18 -1.15 -2.80
N ALA A 108 15.97 -0.81 -2.35
CA ALA A 108 15.65 0.55 -1.93
C ALA A 108 16.38 0.91 -0.63
N ASP A 109 16.76 2.18 -0.50
CA ASP A 109 17.32 2.73 0.73
C ASP A 109 16.20 2.89 1.77
N VAL A 110 14.98 3.21 1.31
CA VAL A 110 13.76 3.29 2.12
C VAL A 110 12.59 2.65 1.38
N VAL A 111 11.90 1.73 2.06
CA VAL A 111 10.61 1.19 1.60
C VAL A 111 9.47 1.76 2.45
N ILE A 112 8.52 2.42 1.79
CA ILE A 112 7.30 2.93 2.42
C ILE A 112 6.26 1.82 2.36
N ASN A 113 5.93 1.26 3.52
CA ASN A 113 4.96 0.19 3.65
C ASN A 113 3.57 0.75 3.96
N VAL A 114 2.59 0.53 3.09
CA VAL A 114 1.21 1.00 3.28
C VAL A 114 0.25 -0.17 3.35
N GLY A 115 -0.34 -0.37 4.52
CA GLY A 115 -1.27 -1.49 4.74
C GLY A 115 -0.64 -2.88 4.69
N VAL A 116 0.69 -2.96 4.72
CA VAL A 116 1.47 -4.19 4.72
C VAL A 116 1.35 -4.92 6.05
N ARG A 117 1.07 -6.22 5.98
CA ARG A 117 1.19 -7.12 7.13
C ARG A 117 2.07 -8.31 6.76
N PHE A 118 3.30 -8.32 7.27
CA PHE A 118 4.16 -9.49 7.15
C PHE A 118 3.61 -10.64 7.99
N THR A 119 3.00 -11.62 7.32
CA THR A 119 2.59 -12.89 7.94
C THR A 119 3.60 -13.97 7.58
N ASP A 120 3.89 -14.87 8.53
CA ASP A 120 4.78 -16.04 8.36
C ASP A 120 4.13 -17.13 7.47
N THR A 121 3.45 -16.72 6.41
CA THR A 121 2.84 -17.63 5.43
C THR A 121 3.81 -18.03 4.32
N HIS A 122 5.01 -17.44 4.28
CA HIS A 122 6.10 -17.86 3.41
C HIS A 122 7.38 -18.07 4.20
N HIS A 123 7.48 -19.24 4.83
CA HIS A 123 8.71 -19.75 5.42
C HIS A 123 9.78 -19.95 4.33
N ARG A 124 10.63 -18.95 4.08
CA ARG A 124 12.01 -19.13 3.62
C ARG A 124 12.82 -17.90 4.02
N ARG A 125 13.92 -18.17 4.72
CA ARG A 125 14.71 -17.24 5.53
C ARG A 125 15.19 -15.99 4.77
N PHE A 126 15.26 -14.89 5.53
CA PHE A 126 16.04 -13.69 5.27
C PHE A 126 17.50 -14.00 4.92
#